data_AF-A0A359N1A6-F1
#
_entry.id   AF-A0A359N1A6-F1
#
_cell.length_a   1.000
_cell.length_b   1.000
_cell.length_c   1.000
_cell.angle_alpha   90.00
_cell.angle_beta   90.00
_cell.angle_gamma   90.00
#
_symmetry.space_group_name_H-M   'P 1'
#
loop_
_entity.id
_entity.type
_entity.pdbx_description
1 polymer ?
#
loop_
_entity_poly.entity_id
_entity_poly.type
_entity_poly.pdbx_seq_one_letter_code
_entity_poly.pdbx_strand_id
1 'polypeptide(L)' 'MHPLYSELPIEEQTRVLNKEDNTRVVIVSTNIAEESLTIPHLFAVVDPGIEKTVFVNKY' A
#
# COMPACT_ATOMS: atom_id res chain seq x y z
N MET A 1 -5.37 4.32 -10.77
CA MET A 1 -4.33 4.60 -9.76
C MET A 1 -5.01 4.54 -8.40
N HIS A 2 -4.57 3.66 -7.50
CA HIS A 2 -5.20 3.44 -6.20
C HIS A 2 -4.27 3.90 -5.08
N PRO A 3 -4.72 4.78 -4.16
CA PRO A 3 -3.94 5.10 -2.98
C PRO A 3 -4.06 3.97 -1.95
N LEU A 4 -2.99 3.74 -1.17
CA LEU A 4 -3.00 2.83 -0.03
C LEU A 4 -2.19 3.44 1.13
N TYR A 5 -2.88 3.91 2.16
CA TYR A 5 -2.28 4.48 3.37
C TYR A 5 -3.23 4.30 4.55
N SER A 6 -2.70 4.38 5.77
CA SER A 6 -3.40 3.99 7.01
C SER A 6 -4.70 4.74 7.32
N GLU A 7 -4.83 5.97 6.83
CA GLU A 7 -6.02 6.82 7.07
C GLU A 7 -7.16 6.58 6.08
N LEU A 8 -6.97 5.75 5.04
CA LEU A 8 -8.05 5.41 4.12
C LEU A 8 -9.13 4.56 4.82
N PRO A 9 -10.42 4.75 4.49
CA PRO A 9 -11.47 3.82 4.90
C PRO A 9 -11.14 2.39 4.48
N ILE A 10 -11.48 1.40 5.31
CA ILE A 10 -11.17 -0.03 5.04
C ILE A 10 -11.75 -0.52 3.71
N GLU A 11 -12.93 -0.02 3.34
CA GLU A 11 -13.58 -0.33 2.06
C GLU A 11 -12.75 0.17 0.87
N GLU A 12 -12.06 1.31 1.03
CA GLU A 12 -11.15 1.81 0.00
C GLU A 12 -9.82 1.06 -0.01
N GLN A 13 -9.27 0.73 1.17
CA GLN A 13 -8.04 -0.07 1.27
C GLN A 13 -8.20 -1.43 0.59
N THR A 14 -9.34 -2.09 0.77
CA THR A 14 -9.60 -3.41 0.18
C THR A 14 -9.83 -3.39 -1.33
N ARG A 15 -9.99 -2.22 -1.97
CA ARG A 15 -10.12 -2.13 -3.44
C ARG A 15 -8.89 -2.68 -4.16
N VAL A 16 -7.71 -2.57 -3.57
CA VAL A 16 -6.45 -3.08 -4.16
C VAL A 16 -6.41 -4.60 -4.27
N LEU A 17 -7.30 -5.32 -3.57
CA LEU A 17 -7.43 -6.77 -3.64
C LEU A 17 -8.18 -7.25 -4.88
N ASN A 18 -8.99 -6.37 -5.47
CA ASN A 18 -9.81 -6.72 -6.61
C ASN A 18 -8.99 -6.63 -7.90
N LYS A 19 -9.15 -7.65 -8.75
CA LYS A 19 -8.54 -7.65 -10.07
C LYS A 19 -9.33 -6.69 -10.99
N GLU A 20 -8.62 -5.80 -11.66
CA GLU A 20 -9.16 -5.02 -12.78
C GLU A 20 -8.71 -5.66 -14.10
N ASP A 21 -9.66 -6.13 -14.91
CA ASP A 21 -9.34 -6.79 -16.17
C ASP A 21 -8.87 -5.79 -17.24
N ASN A 22 -7.91 -6.22 -18.05
CA ASN A 22 -7.37 -5.50 -19.21
C ASN A 22 -6.80 -4.10 -18.92
N THR A 23 -6.53 -3.78 -17.65
CA THR A 23 -6.00 -2.48 -17.25
C THR A 23 -4.78 -2.66 -16.35
N ARG A 24 -3.73 -1.89 -16.60
CA ARG A 24 -2.60 -1.82 -15.67
C ARG A 24 -3.02 -1.04 -14.44
N VAL A 25 -3.05 -1.72 -13.30
CA VAL A 25 -3.26 -1.10 -12.00
C VAL A 25 -1.93 -0.55 -11.48
N VAL A 26 -1.97 0.68 -10.97
CA VAL A 26 -0.86 1.33 -10.26
C VAL A 26 -1.35 1.67 -8.87
N ILE A 27 -0.64 1.15 -7.87
CA ILE A 27 -0.93 1.37 -6.45
C ILE A 27 0.17 2.28 -5.92
N VAL A 28 -0.22 3.38 -5.29
CA VAL A 28 0.72 4.27 -4.60
C VAL A 28 0.48 4.10 -3.11
N SER A 29 1.49 3.55 -2.45
CA SER A 29 1.40 3.13 -1.05
C SER A 29 2.48 3.77 -0.19
N THR A 30 2.19 3.91 1.10
CA THR A 30 3.22 4.00 2.14
C THR A 30 3.72 2.59 2.52
N ASN A 31 4.56 2.49 3.54
CA ASN A 31 5.03 1.22 4.12
C ASN A 31 3.90 0.28 4.62
N ILE A 32 2.63 0.72 4.62
CA ILE A 32 1.49 -0.15 4.93
C ILE A 32 1.38 -1.37 4.00
N ALA A 33 1.85 -1.25 2.74
CA ALA A 33 1.85 -2.38 1.79
C ALA A 33 2.81 -3.50 2.17
N GLU A 34 3.80 -3.25 3.03
CA GLU A 34 4.76 -4.27 3.47
C GLU A 34 4.16 -5.20 4.53
N GLU A 35 3.42 -4.64 5.50
CA GLU A 35 3.00 -5.39 6.70
C GLU A 35 1.52 -5.76 6.73
N SER A 36 0.64 -5.01 6.04
CA SER A 36 -0.80 -5.11 6.32
C SER A 36 -1.56 -6.06 5.40
N LEU A 37 -1.20 -6.15 4.11
CA LEU A 37 -2.03 -6.81 3.12
C LEU A 37 -1.21 -7.40 1.96
N THR A 38 -1.36 -8.69 1.70
CA THR A 38 -0.79 -9.31 0.50
C THR A 38 -1.65 -8.95 -0.72
N ILE A 39 -1.10 -8.14 -1.62
CA ILE A 39 -1.78 -7.71 -2.84
C ILE A 39 -1.56 -8.77 -3.95
N PRO A 40 -2.63 -9.40 -4.48
CA PRO A 40 -2.49 -10.41 -5.52
C PRO A 40 -2.13 -9.77 -6.87
N HIS A 41 -1.54 -10.57 -7.77
CA HIS A 41 -1.25 -10.17 -9.16
C HIS A 41 -0.30 -8.96 -9.31
N LEU A 42 0.57 -8.72 -8.33
CA LEU A 42 1.61 -7.69 -8.41
C LEU A 42 2.77 -8.15 -9.30
N PHE A 43 3.12 -7.35 -10.31
CA PHE A 43 4.21 -7.68 -11.25
C PHE A 43 5.55 -7.05 -10.86
N ALA A 44 5.54 -5.88 -10.24
CA ALA A 44 6.75 -5.13 -9.92
C ALA A 44 6.49 -4.17 -8.74
N VAL A 45 7.55 -3.86 -8.00
CA VAL A 45 7.60 -2.86 -6.94
C VAL A 45 8.66 -1.83 -7.29
N VAL A 46 8.36 -0.56 -7.04
CA VAL A 46 9.33 0.54 -7.09
C VAL A 46 9.43 1.08 -5.67
N ASP A 47 10.55 0.80 -5.00
CA ASP A 47 10.78 1.19 -3.61
C ASP A 47 11.91 2.24 -3.54
N PRO A 48 11.63 3.45 -3.02
CA PRO A 48 12.66 4.47 -2.80
C PRO A 48 13.56 4.22 -1.59
N GLY A 49 13.25 3.23 -0.73
CA GLY A 49 14.06 2.86 0.44
C GLY A 49 13.97 3.85 1.61
N ILE A 50 12.86 4.59 1.71
CA ILE A 50 12.62 5.56 2.79
C ILE A 50 11.25 5.33 3.43
N GLU A 51 11.16 5.57 4.74
CA GLU A 51 9.92 5.48 5.49
C GLU A 51 9.79 6.56 6.56
N LYS A 52 8.56 6.76 7.04
CA LYS A 52 8.28 7.63 8.18
C LYS A 52 8.09 6.77 9.43
N THR A 53 9.08 6.82 10.33
CA THR A 53 9.04 6.11 11.61
C THR A 53 8.73 7.07 12.75
N VAL A 54 7.92 6.65 13.73
CA VAL A 54 7.69 7.41 14.96
C VAL A 54 8.67 6.92 16.03
N PHE A 55 9.56 7.81 16.46
CA PHE A 55 10.46 7.55 17.57
C PHE A 55 9.88 8.15 18.86
N VAL A 56 9.59 7.28 19.84
CA VAL A 56 9.16 7.70 21.17
C VAL A 56 10.36 7.56 22.12
N ASN A 57 10.91 8.68 22.58
CA ASN A 57 11.98 8.65 23.59
C ASN A 57 11.37 8.24 24.94
N LYS A 58 11.84 7.13 25.52
CA LYS A 58 11.28 6.52 26.75
C LYS A 58 11.96 6.98 28.04
N TYR A 59 12.69 8.10 28.01
CA TYR A 59 13.37 8.67 29.17
C TYR A 59 13.23 10.18 29.21
#